data_AF-A0A5J4NLE6-F1
#
_entry.id   AF-A0A5J4NLE6-F1
#
_cell.length_a   1.000
_cell.length_b   1.000
_cell.length_c   1.000
_cell.angle_alpha   90.00
_cell.angle_beta   90.00
_cell.angle_gamma   90.00
#
_symmetry.space_group_name_H-M   'P 1'
#
loop_
_entity.id
_entity.type
_entity.pdbx_description
1 polymer ?
#
loop_
_entity_poly.entity_id
_entity_poly.type
_entity_poly.pdbx_seq_one_letter_code
_entity_poly.pdbx_strand_id
1 'polypeptide(L)' 'MRASGNLRLYSVVGRKLPTAKEPKSVPYRMRIFAPNSVVAKSRFWYFIRQLKKMKK' A
#
# COMPACT_ATOMS: atom_id res chain seq x y z
N MET A 1 -1.56 -0.53 16.59
CA MET A 1 -0.35 -0.73 15.76
C MET A 1 0.84 -0.45 16.66
N ARG A 2 1.59 -1.47 17.08
CA ARG A 2 2.83 -1.25 17.86
C ARG A 2 3.95 -0.93 16.87
N ALA A 3 4.55 0.25 17.02
CA ALA A 3 5.77 0.60 16.32
C ALA A 3 6.93 0.08 17.18
N SER A 4 7.75 -0.82 16.62
CA SER A 4 8.94 -1.34 17.28
C SER A 4 10.15 -1.00 16.43
N GLY A 5 11.14 -0.34 17.05
CA GLY A 5 12.42 0.02 16.42
C GLY A 5 12.39 1.30 15.56
N ASN A 6 13.52 1.57 14.90
CA ASN A 6 13.69 2.74 14.04
C ASN A 6 12.83 2.65 12.78
N LEU A 7 11.92 3.61 12.61
CA LEU A 7 11.04 3.68 11.45
C LEU A 7 11.76 4.34 10.28
N ARG A 8 11.66 3.71 9.11
CA ARG A 8 12.11 4.28 7.84
C ARG A 8 10.89 4.72 7.04
N LEU A 9 11.05 5.81 6.29
CA LEU A 9 10.05 6.27 5.36
C LEU A 9 10.13 5.44 4.06
N TYR A 10 9.04 4.77 3.71
CA TYR A 10 8.89 4.06 2.44
C TYR A 10 7.88 4.78 1.55
N SER A 11 8.23 4.96 0.27
CA SER A 11 7.30 5.34 -0.78
C SER A 11 6.77 4.09 -1.47
N VAL A 12 5.59 3.62 -1.08
CA VAL A 12 4.98 2.40 -1.63
C VAL A 12 4.00 2.79 -2.73
N VAL A 13 4.13 2.15 -3.89
CA VAL A 13 3.22 2.32 -5.04
C VAL A 13 2.55 0.98 -5.34
N GLY A 14 1.25 1.01 -5.62
CA GLY A 14 0.48 -0.15 -6.02
C GLY A 14 -0.71 0.22 -6.91
N ARG A 15 -1.18 -0.73 -7.71
CA ARG A 15 -2.32 -0.53 -8.61
C ARG A 15 -3.23 -1.76 -8.59
N LYS A 16 -4.48 -1.56 -9.00
CA LYS A 16 -5.41 -2.68 -9.24
C LYS A 16 -4.96 -3.47 -10.47
N LEU A 17 -5.20 -4.78 -10.49
CA LEU A 17 -5.04 -5.56 -11.70
C LEU A 17 -5.99 -5.03 -12.79
N PRO A 18 -5.49 -4.78 -14.01
CA PRO A 18 -6.34 -4.42 -15.14
C PRO A 18 -7.44 -5.45 -15.34
N THR A 19 -8.66 -5.00 -15.56
CA THR A 19 -9.82 -5.87 -15.86
C THR A 19 -10.43 -5.42 -17.18
N ALA A 20 -11.21 -6.27 -17.87
CA ALA A 20 -11.88 -5.88 -19.12
C ALA A 20 -12.72 -4.59 -18.99
N LYS A 21 -13.30 -4.33 -17.82
CA LYS A 21 -14.05 -3.10 -17.52
C LYS A 21 -13.16 -1.87 -17.25
N GLU A 22 -11.93 -2.09 -16.78
CA GLU A 22 -10.98 -1.03 -16.39
C GLU A 22 -9.55 -1.43 -16.82
N PRO A 23 -9.20 -1.24 -18.11
CA PRO A 23 -7.89 -1.63 -18.63
C PRO A 23 -6.76 -0.72 -18.15
N LYS A 24 -7.06 0.55 -17.81
CA LYS A 24 -6.10 1.52 -17.27
C LYS A 24 -6.37 1.76 -15.79
N SER A 25 -5.71 1.00 -14.92
CA SER A 25 -5.81 1.22 -13.47
C SER A 25 -4.91 2.37 -13.00
N VAL A 26 -5.48 3.27 -12.20
CA VAL A 26 -4.75 4.40 -11.63
C VAL A 26 -3.75 3.88 -10.58
N PRO A 27 -2.46 4.24 -10.67
CA PRO A 27 -1.48 3.89 -9.63
C PRO A 27 -1.71 4.75 -8.38
N TYR A 28 -1.68 4.11 -7.22
CA TYR A 28 -1.76 4.75 -5.91
C TYR A 28 -0.39 4.77 -5.24
N ARG A 29 -0.03 5.91 -4.66
CA ARG A 29 1.23 6.11 -3.91
C ARG A 29 0.92 6.48 -2.46
N MET A 30 1.62 5.86 -1.52
CA MET A 30 1.56 6.21 -0.10
C MET A 30 2.96 6.31 0.50
N ARG A 31 3.12 7.27 1.41
CA ARG A 31 4.29 7.44 2.27
C ARG A 31 4.01 6.73 3.59
N ILE A 32 4.75 5.66 3.88
CA ILE A 32 4.50 4.79 5.04
C ILE A 32 5.76 4.70 5.88
N PHE A 33 5.63 4.97 7.18
CA PHE A 33 6.67 4.72 8.17
C PHE A 33 6.58 3.28 8.65
N ALA A 34 7.66 2.51 8.48
CA ALA A 34 7.71 1.10 8.87
C ALA A 34 9.15 0.68 9.24
N PRO A 35 9.33 -0.38 10.05
CA PRO A 35 10.65 -0.90 10.39
C PRO A 35 11.33 -1.61 9.21
N ASN A 36 10.57 -2.20 8.29
CA ASN A 36 11.08 -2.88 7.10
C ASN A 36 10.09 -2.80 5.92
N SER A 37 10.56 -3.24 4.74
CA SER A 37 9.78 -3.19 3.50
C SER A 37 8.57 -4.14 3.49
N VAL A 38 8.65 -5.28 4.19
CA VAL A 38 7.55 -6.25 4.29
C VAL A 38 6.37 -5.65 5.05
N VAL A 39 6.65 -5.04 6.20
CA VAL A 39 5.65 -4.32 7.01
C VAL A 39 5.09 -3.13 6.23
N ALA A 40 5.93 -2.39 5.51
CA ALA A 40 5.47 -1.28 4.66
C ALA A 40 4.44 -1.73 3.61
N LYS A 41 4.70 -2.84 2.90
CA LYS A 41 3.77 -3.42 1.92
C LYS A 41 2.47 -3.89 2.58
N SER A 42 2.55 -4.54 3.74
CA SER A 42 1.37 -4.98 4.48
C SER A 42 0.49 -3.79 4.90
N ARG A 43 1.11 -2.70 5.39
CA ARG A 43 0.43 -1.47 5.76
C ARG A 43 -0.20 -0.76 4.57
N PHE A 44 0.47 -0.74 3.42
CA PHE A 44 -0.11 -0.22 2.18
C PHE A 44 -1.44 -0.89 1.87
N TRP A 45 -1.49 -2.22 1.85
CA TRP A 45 -2.72 -2.96 1.55
C TRP A 45 -3.80 -2.80 2.62
N TYR A 46 -3.41 -2.67 3.89
CA TYR A 46 -4.35 -2.37 4.97
C TYR A 46 -5.07 -1.03 4.73
N PHE A 47 -4.33 0.04 4.44
CA PHE A 47 -4.91 1.38 4.20
C PHE A 47 -5.66 1.48 2.87
N ILE A 48 -5.13 0.89 1.80
CA ILE A 48 -5.80 0.87 0.49
C ILE A 48 -7.14 0.13 0.55
N ARG A 49 -7.25 -0.92 1.37
CA ARG A 49 -8.53 -1.59 1.60
C ARG A 49 -9.57 -0.69 2.24
N GLN A 50 -9.17 0.17 3.18
CA GLN A 50 -10.07 1.12 3.84
C GLN A 50 -10.48 2.26 2.91
N LEU A 51 -9.55 2.78 2.10
CA LEU A 51 -9.79 3.95 1.26
C LEU A 51 -10.48 3.65 -0.08
N LYS A 52 -10.12 2.53 -0.72
CA LYS A 52 -10.56 2.21 -2.09
C LYS A 52 -11.22 0.84 -2.21
N LYS A 53 -11.46 0.14 -1.09
CA LYS A 53 -12.02 -1.23 -1.07
C LYS A 53 -11.23 -2.22 -1.95
N MET A 54 -9.97 -1.89 -2.22
CA MET A 54 -9.07 -2.71 -3.02
C MET A 54 -8.41 -3.78 -2.14
N LYS A 55 -8.24 -4.97 -2.68
CA LYS A 55 -7.55 -6.09 -2.03
C LYS A 55 -6.20 -6.32 -2.73
N LYS A 56 -5.27 -6.90 -1.98
CA LYS A 56 -3.99 -7.36 -2.49
C LYS A 56 -4.20 -8.44 -3.54
#